data_AF-A0A844ELS7-F1
#
_entry.id   AF-A0A844ELS7-F1
#
_cell.length_a   1.000
_cell.length_b   1.000
_cell.length_c   1.000
_cell.angle_alpha   90.00
_cell.angle_beta   90.00
_cell.angle_gamma   90.00
#
_symmetry.space_group_name_H-M   'P 1'
#
loop_
_entity.id
_entity.type
_entity.pdbx_description
1 polymer ?
#
loop_
_entity_poly.entity_id
_entity_poly.type
_entity_poly.pdbx_seq_one_letter_code
_entity_poly.pdbx_strand_id
1 'polypeptide(L)'
;QYVTQLPKPLFIAEVLIGVLGAVMDEATDIIASLATLKQERPQLSKMDIFKSGRQIGKSIMGPLINVLFFIFMAETLPMTLLYLKNGNSWHYSFSMNMSLGMTSSLISGIGIVLTVILSSLFAGLWIKGDER
;
A
#
# COMPACT_ATOMS: atom_id res chain seq x y z
N GLN A 1 -12.55 33.79 -5.99
CA GLN A 1 -11.28 33.25 -6.55
C GLN A 1 -10.74 32.26 -5.53
N TYR A 2 -10.93 30.96 -5.74
CA TYR A 2 -10.29 29.97 -4.86
C TYR A 2 -8.80 29.98 -5.19
N VAL A 3 -7.99 30.26 -4.18
CA VAL A 3 -6.53 30.27 -4.25
C VAL A 3 -6.09 28.95 -4.85
N THR A 4 -5.60 28.99 -6.09
CA THR A 4 -4.99 27.84 -6.75
C THR A 4 -3.68 27.55 -6.02
N GLN A 5 -3.75 26.75 -4.96
CA GLN A 5 -2.56 26.02 -4.52
C GLN A 5 -2.07 25.19 -5.70
N LEU A 6 -0.75 25.09 -5.87
CA LEU A 6 -0.17 24.28 -6.93
C LEU A 6 -0.68 22.83 -6.73
N PRO A 7 -1.45 22.25 -7.67
CA PRO A 7 -2.06 20.93 -7.48
C PRO A 7 -1.01 19.81 -7.44
N LYS A 8 0.16 20.04 -8.04
CA LYS A 8 1.27 19.08 -8.11
C LYS A 8 1.89 18.77 -6.74
N PRO A 9 2.38 19.73 -5.93
CA PRO A 9 2.95 19.44 -4.62
C PRO A 9 1.93 18.84 -3.65
N LEU A 10 0.66 19.24 -3.72
CA LEU A 10 -0.38 18.66 -2.87
C LEU A 10 -0.64 17.20 -3.24
N PHE A 11 -0.78 16.90 -4.53
CA PHE A 11 -0.93 15.52 -5.02
C PHE A 11 0.26 14.64 -4.65
N ILE A 12 1.50 15.14 -4.79
CA ILE A 12 2.70 14.39 -4.39
C ILE A 12 2.71 14.14 -2.88
N ALA A 13 2.36 15.13 -2.06
CA ALA A 13 2.31 14.97 -0.61
C ALA A 13 1.24 13.94 -0.18
N GLU A 14 0.06 13.99 -0.79
CA GLU A 14 -1.02 13.02 -0.59
C GLU A 14 -0.57 11.60 -0.93
N VAL A 15 -0.01 11.39 -2.13
CA VAL A 15 0.51 10.08 -2.56
C VAL A 15 1.61 9.58 -1.63
N LEU A 16 2.55 10.45 -1.24
CA LEU A 16 3.63 10.08 -0.33
C LEU A 16 3.08 9.62 1.01
N ILE A 17 2.20 10.41 1.64
CA ILE A 17 1.61 10.07 2.95
C ILE A 17 0.77 8.80 2.87
N GLY A 18 -0.05 8.65 1.82
CA GLY A 18 -0.90 7.49 1.61
C GLY A 18 -0.09 6.20 1.45
N VAL A 19 0.94 6.22 0.61
CA VAL A 19 1.85 5.07 0.42
C VAL A 19 2.59 4.78 1.72
N LEU A 20 3.12 5.79 2.43
CA LEU A 20 3.85 5.58 3.69
C LEU A 20 2.98 4.91 4.75
N GLY A 21 1.72 5.31 4.88
CA GLY A 21 0.76 4.71 5.78
C GLY A 21 0.48 3.25 5.44
N ALA A 22 0.19 2.95 4.16
CA ALA A 22 -0.06 1.59 3.70
C ALA A 22 1.16 0.66 3.93
N VAL A 23 2.36 1.17 3.65
CA VAL A 23 3.61 0.43 3.86
C VAL A 23 3.86 0.15 5.33
N MET A 24 3.59 1.11 6.22
CA MET A 24 3.79 0.96 7.67
C MET A 24 2.85 -0.08 8.27
N ASP A 25 1.57 -0.04 7.88
CA ASP A 25 0.55 -1.00 8.32
C ASP A 25 0.93 -2.42 7.91
N GLU A 26 1.23 -2.62 6.63
CA GLU A 26 1.58 -3.94 6.08
C GLU A 26 2.90 -4.49 6.63
N ALA A 27 3.93 -3.64 6.78
CA ALA A 27 5.20 -4.06 7.37
C ALA A 27 5.02 -4.50 8.83
N THR A 28 4.21 -3.78 9.60
CA THR A 28 3.93 -4.11 11.00
C THR A 28 3.21 -5.44 11.12
N ASP A 29 2.19 -5.68 10.28
CA ASP A 29 1.44 -6.94 10.26
C ASP A 29 2.34 -8.15 9.93
N ILE A 30 3.21 -8.02 8.93
CA ILE A 30 4.17 -9.08 8.56
C ILE A 30 5.17 -9.33 9.69
N ILE A 31 5.74 -8.27 10.26
CA ILE A 31 6.74 -8.40 11.34
C ILE A 31 6.11 -9.01 12.58
N ALA A 32 4.91 -8.56 12.99
CA ALA A 32 4.21 -9.10 14.15
C ALA A 32 3.87 -10.59 13.95
N SER A 33 3.39 -10.96 12.76
CA SER A 33 3.10 -12.36 12.42
C SER A 33 4.36 -13.24 12.46
N LEU A 34 5.47 -12.73 11.91
CA LEU A 34 6.76 -13.43 11.93
C LEU A 34 7.38 -13.54 13.33
N ALA A 35 7.22 -12.51 14.15
CA ALA A 35 7.66 -12.51 15.54
C ALA A 35 6.91 -13.56 16.36
N THR A 36 5.59 -13.62 16.23
CA THR A 36 4.75 -14.67 16.84
C THR A 36 5.16 -16.05 16.36
N LEU A 37 5.37 -16.22 15.05
CA LEU A 37 5.81 -17.49 14.48
C LEU A 37 7.18 -17.95 15.04
N LYS A 38 8.12 -17.02 15.23
CA LYS A 38 9.42 -17.31 15.82
C LYS A 38 9.32 -17.65 17.31
N GLN A 39 8.40 -17.01 18.03
CA GLN A 39 8.15 -17.28 19.45
C GLN A 39 7.56 -18.69 19.66
N GLU A 40 6.65 -19.12 18.78
CA GLU A 40 6.08 -20.48 18.82
C GLU A 40 7.06 -21.55 18.31
N ARG A 41 7.94 -21.21 17.36
CA ARG A 41 8.90 -22.13 16.74
C ARG A 41 10.32 -21.54 16.74
N PRO A 42 11.00 -21.53 17.90
CA PRO A 42 12.34 -20.94 18.03
C PRO A 42 13.40 -21.62 17.15
N GLN A 43 13.22 -22.89 16.78
CA GLN A 43 14.10 -23.66 15.91
C GLN A 43 14.09 -23.25 14.42
N LEU A 44 13.24 -22.31 13.99
CA LEU A 44 13.17 -21.89 12.59
C LEU A 44 14.46 -21.20 12.13
N SER A 45 14.99 -21.67 11.00
CA SER A 45 16.13 -21.04 10.32
C SER A 45 15.72 -19.71 9.68
N LYS A 46 16.69 -18.82 9.44
CA LYS A 46 16.48 -17.53 8.75
C LYS A 46 15.82 -17.70 7.38
N MET A 47 16.15 -18.77 6.67
CA MET A 47 15.55 -19.09 5.37
C MET A 47 14.07 -19.50 5.49
N ASP A 48 13.72 -20.19 6.58
CA ASP A 48 12.34 -20.61 6.84
C ASP A 48 11.49 -19.40 7.26
N ILE A 49 12.05 -18.50 8.09
CA ILE A 49 11.42 -17.21 8.44
C ILE A 49 11.14 -16.39 7.17
N PHE A 50 12.09 -16.32 6.24
CA PHE A 50 11.88 -15.61 4.97
C PHE A 50 10.78 -16.24 4.11
N LYS A 51 10.77 -17.58 3.97
CA LYS A 51 9.72 -18.29 3.23
C LYS A 51 8.34 -18.10 3.86
N SER A 52 8.26 -18.20 5.19
CA SER A 52 7.03 -17.94 5.94
C SER A 52 6.57 -16.50 5.77
N GLY A 53 7.49 -15.52 5.81
CA GLY A 53 7.17 -14.10 5.61
C GLY A 53 6.55 -13.84 4.25
N ARG A 54 7.13 -14.44 3.20
CA ARG A 54 6.59 -14.36 1.84
C ARG A 54 5.20 -15.01 1.73
N GLN A 55 4.97 -16.11 2.44
CA GLN A 55 3.68 -16.80 2.43
C GLN A 55 2.60 -16.02 3.19
N ILE A 56 2.96 -15.43 4.34
CA ILE A 56 2.10 -14.52 5.10
C ILE A 56 1.76 -13.29 4.25
N GLY A 57 2.75 -12.63 3.66
CA GLY A 57 2.53 -11.50 2.77
C GLY A 57 1.60 -11.84 1.60
N LYS A 58 1.72 -13.04 1.02
CA LYS A 58 0.80 -13.50 -0.02
C LYS A 58 -0.65 -13.67 0.48
N SER A 59 -0.84 -14.06 1.74
CA SER A 59 -2.18 -14.15 2.34
C SER A 59 -2.80 -12.78 2.63
N ILE A 60 -1.98 -11.77 2.97
CA ILE A 60 -2.42 -10.39 3.26
C ILE A 60 -2.68 -9.60 1.97
N MET A 61 -2.00 -9.93 0.86
CA MET A 61 -2.22 -9.29 -0.43
C MET A 61 -3.69 -9.35 -0.93
N GLY A 62 -4.42 -10.42 -0.64
CA GLY A 62 -5.81 -10.57 -1.08
C GLY A 62 -6.72 -9.48 -0.52
N PRO A 63 -6.82 -9.32 0.82
CA PRO A 63 -7.49 -8.20 1.45
C PRO A 63 -7.00 -6.82 0.98
N LEU A 64 -5.67 -6.63 0.83
CA LEU A 64 -5.11 -5.33 0.42
C LEU A 64 -5.55 -4.88 -0.97
N ILE A 65 -5.72 -5.79 -1.93
CA ILE A 65 -6.25 -5.46 -3.26
C ILE A 65 -7.65 -4.85 -3.15
N ASN A 66 -8.49 -5.38 -2.25
CA ASN A 66 -9.83 -4.83 -2.03
C ASN A 66 -9.76 -3.44 -1.40
N VAL A 67 -8.85 -3.22 -0.44
CA VAL A 67 -8.63 -1.91 0.18
C VAL A 67 -8.18 -0.88 -0.86
N LEU A 68 -7.20 -1.23 -1.72
CA LEU A 68 -6.75 -0.36 -2.81
C LEU A 68 -7.88 0.00 -3.78
N PHE A 69 -8.73 -0.97 -4.11
CA PHE A 69 -9.90 -0.73 -4.95
C PHE A 69 -10.85 0.28 -4.30
N PHE A 70 -11.11 0.15 -2.99
CA PHE A 70 -11.96 1.12 -2.27
C PHE A 70 -11.32 2.51 -2.16
N ILE A 71 -10.01 2.60 -1.93
CA ILE A 71 -9.27 3.88 -1.95
C ILE A 71 -9.43 4.55 -3.32
N PHE A 72 -9.21 3.81 -4.40
CA PHE A 72 -9.41 4.33 -5.76
C PHE A 72 -10.86 4.83 -5.95
N MET A 73 -11.87 4.05 -5.56
CA MET A 73 -13.26 4.50 -5.68
C MET A 73 -13.54 5.77 -4.84
N ALA A 74 -13.00 5.85 -3.63
CA ALA A 74 -13.15 6.99 -2.73
C ALA A 74 -12.49 8.27 -3.25
N GLU A 75 -11.37 8.15 -3.97
CA GLU A 75 -10.72 9.29 -4.65
C GLU A 75 -11.50 9.72 -5.91
N THR A 76 -11.95 8.75 -6.71
CA THR A 76 -12.52 8.97 -8.04
C THR A 76 -13.93 9.56 -7.98
N LEU A 77 -14.76 9.13 -7.01
CA LEU A 77 -16.16 9.54 -6.91
C LEU A 77 -16.35 11.04 -6.60
N PRO A 78 -15.73 11.62 -5.55
CA PRO A 78 -15.87 13.04 -5.23
C PRO A 78 -15.32 13.93 -6.35
N MET A 79 -14.17 13.55 -6.93
CA MET A 79 -13.55 14.30 -8.03
C MET A 79 -14.42 14.30 -9.29
N THR A 80 -15.06 13.17 -9.61
CA THR A 80 -16.02 13.10 -10.72
C THR A 80 -17.23 14.01 -10.47
N LEU A 81 -17.81 13.99 -9.26
CA LEU A 81 -18.91 14.88 -8.88
C LEU A 81 -18.53 16.36 -8.99
N LEU A 82 -17.30 16.71 -8.59
CA LEU A 82 -16.79 18.08 -8.62
C LEU A 82 -16.59 18.59 -10.05
N TYR A 83 -16.08 17.74 -10.96
CA TYR A 83 -15.97 18.09 -12.37
C TYR A 83 -17.33 18.26 -13.06
N LEU A 84 -18.29 17.38 -12.78
CA LEU A 84 -19.65 17.51 -13.31
C LEU A 84 -20.34 18.79 -12.83
N LYS A 85 -20.17 19.15 -11.55
CA LYS A 85 -20.68 20.41 -10.99
C LYS A 85 -20.05 21.65 -11.63
N ASN A 86 -18.79 21.57 -12.08
CA ASN A 86 -18.11 22.64 -12.79
C ASN A 86 -18.48 22.73 -14.29
N GLY A 87 -19.44 21.93 -14.76
CA GLY A 87 -19.90 21.97 -16.15
C GLY A 87 -19.02 21.21 -17.13
N ASN A 88 -18.05 20.40 -16.65
CA ASN A 88 -17.28 19.53 -17.53
C ASN A 88 -18.16 18.38 -18.05
N SER A 89 -17.88 17.95 -19.28
CA SER A 89 -18.55 16.81 -19.89
C SER A 89 -18.24 15.51 -19.13
N TRP A 90 -19.22 14.60 -19.10
CA TRP A 90 -19.08 13.26 -18.49
C TRP A 90 -17.83 12.53 -19.01
N HIS A 91 -17.56 12.62 -20.31
CA HIS A 91 -16.42 11.99 -20.95
C HIS A 91 -15.07 12.55 -20.45
N TYR A 92 -14.94 13.88 -20.33
CA TYR A 92 -13.71 14.51 -19.84
C TYR A 92 -13.48 14.20 -18.35
N SER A 93 -14.54 14.28 -17.55
CA SER A 93 -14.49 14.02 -16.11
C SER A 93 -14.07 12.58 -15.81
N PHE A 94 -14.58 11.61 -16.58
CA PHE A 94 -14.23 10.20 -16.46
C PHE A 94 -12.80 9.91 -16.95
N SER A 95 -12.41 10.44 -18.10
CA SER A 95 -11.07 10.22 -18.67
C SER A 95 -9.95 10.77 -17.78
N MET A 96 -10.15 11.96 -17.19
CA MET A 96 -9.19 12.57 -16.29
C MET A 96 -9.09 11.82 -14.96
N ASN A 97 -10.23 11.46 -14.36
CA ASN A 97 -10.27 10.69 -13.11
C ASN A 97 -9.66 9.31 -13.27
N MET A 98 -9.97 8.61 -14.36
CA MET A 98 -9.40 7.29 -14.62
C MET A 98 -7.88 7.37 -14.80
N SER A 99 -7.36 8.40 -15.48
CA SER A 99 -5.91 8.56 -15.68
C SER A 99 -5.17 8.81 -14.37
N LEU A 100 -5.69 9.70 -13.51
CA LEU A 100 -5.09 10.01 -12.22
C LEU A 100 -5.20 8.83 -11.23
N GLY A 101 -6.39 8.25 -11.10
CA GLY A 101 -6.61 7.14 -10.17
C GLY A 101 -5.91 5.85 -10.62
N MET A 102 -5.79 5.57 -11.93
CA MET A 102 -4.98 4.45 -12.44
C MET A 102 -3.50 4.64 -12.10
N THR A 103 -2.99 5.87 -12.24
CA THR A 103 -1.59 6.17 -11.90
C THR A 103 -1.33 6.01 -10.40
N SER A 104 -2.21 6.55 -9.54
CA SER A 104 -2.13 6.38 -8.08
C SER A 104 -2.19 4.92 -7.67
N SER A 105 -3.15 4.16 -8.21
CA SER A 105 -3.33 2.73 -7.93
C SER A 105 -2.12 1.88 -8.33
N LEU A 106 -1.51 2.17 -9.50
CA LEU A 106 -0.28 1.49 -9.93
C LEU A 106 0.90 1.77 -8.99
N ILE A 107 1.08 3.03 -8.59
CA ILE A 107 2.15 3.42 -7.64
C ILE A 107 1.96 2.71 -6.31
N SER A 108 0.75 2.73 -5.76
CA SER A 108 0.40 2.07 -4.49
C SER A 108 0.55 0.55 -4.57
N GLY A 109 0.11 -0.08 -5.65
CA GLY A 109 0.24 -1.52 -5.86
C GLY A 109 1.71 -1.97 -5.94
N ILE A 110 2.56 -1.22 -6.64
CA ILE A 110 4.01 -1.51 -6.67
C ILE A 110 4.63 -1.33 -5.28
N GLY A 111 4.24 -0.28 -4.54
CA GLY A 111 4.72 -0.01 -3.18
C GLY A 111 4.42 -1.16 -2.21
N ILE A 112 3.21 -1.70 -2.25
CA ILE A 112 2.77 -2.85 -1.43
C ILE A 112 3.58 -4.10 -1.77
N VAL A 113 3.70 -4.46 -3.05
CA VAL A 113 4.46 -5.65 -3.45
C VAL A 113 5.93 -5.56 -3.02
N LEU A 114 6.55 -4.38 -3.16
CA LEU A 114 7.92 -4.16 -2.69
C LEU A 114 8.02 -4.26 -1.17
N THR A 115 7.03 -3.74 -0.44
CA THR A 115 6.98 -3.80 1.03
C THR A 115 6.93 -5.23 1.54
N VAL A 116 6.10 -6.09 0.94
CA VAL A 116 6.06 -7.52 1.30
C VAL A 116 7.44 -8.18 1.17
N ILE A 117 8.14 -7.93 0.07
CA ILE A 117 9.45 -8.53 -0.21
C ILE A 117 10.49 -7.99 0.79
N LEU A 118 10.53 -6.68 0.99
CA LEU A 118 11.49 -6.01 1.88
C LEU A 118 11.25 -6.40 3.34
N SER A 119 10.01 -6.34 3.83
CA SER A 119 9.66 -6.71 5.21
C SER A 119 10.02 -8.16 5.51
N SER A 120 9.72 -9.08 4.58
CA SER A 120 10.10 -10.49 4.73
C SER A 120 11.63 -10.69 4.78
N LEU A 121 12.37 -9.94 3.95
CA LEU A 121 13.83 -10.00 3.88
C LEU A 121 14.48 -9.43 5.15
N PHE A 122 14.04 -8.26 5.60
CA PHE A 122 14.52 -7.65 6.83
C PHE A 122 14.18 -8.49 8.06
N ALA A 123 12.97 -9.05 8.13
CA ALA A 123 12.61 -9.96 9.21
C ALA A 123 13.49 -11.22 9.23
N GLY A 124 13.75 -11.84 8.07
CA GLY A 124 14.65 -13.01 8.00
C GLY A 124 16.11 -12.72 8.37
N LEU A 125 16.60 -11.51 8.11
CA LEU A 125 17.96 -11.09 8.47
C LEU A 125 18.07 -10.69 9.95
N TRP A 126 17.06 -9.99 10.47
CA TRP A 126 17.15 -9.25 11.73
C TRP A 126 16.43 -9.90 12.90
N ILE A 127 15.44 -10.78 12.66
CA ILE A 127 14.95 -11.73 13.67
C ILE A 127 16.08 -12.75 13.88
N LYS A 128 17.06 -12.31 14.66
CA LYS A 128 18.19 -13.10 15.13
C LYS A 128 17.59 -14.16 16.04
N GLY A 129 17.73 -15.41 15.65
CA GLY A 129 17.52 -16.51 16.59
C GLY A 129 18.37 -16.23 17.80
N ASP A 130 17.74 -16.18 18.97
CA ASP A 130 18.44 -16.18 20.23
C ASP A 130 19.12 -17.56 20.31
N GLU A 131 20.34 -17.64 19.78
CA GLU A 131 21.25 -18.75 19.98
C GLU A 131 21.71 -18.66 21.44
N ARG A 132 21.00 -19.35 22.32
CA ARG A 132 21.50 -19.81 23.61
C ARG A 132 21.15 -21.27 23.80
#